data_AF-A0A841K9B6-F1
#
_entry.id   AF-A0A841K9B6-F1
#
_cell.length_a   1.000
_cell.length_b   1.000
_cell.length_c   1.000
_cell.angle_alpha   90.00
_cell.angle_beta   90.00
_cell.angle_gamma   90.00
#
_symmetry.space_group_name_H-M   'P 1'
#
loop_
_entity.id
_entity.type
_entity.pdbx_description
1 polymer ?
#
loop_
_entity_poly.entity_id
_entity_poly.type
_entity_poly.pdbx_seq_one_letter_code
_entity_poly.pdbx_strand_id
1 'polypeptide(L)'
;MRFRVEPLDVPPSVAARRLGLTPAEFEYRLPRLLSRGFPPADPDTGNYDLEAIDRWRHRRHPHLFPDQAATLTAPPVARDASQVVRQRIAGLRNGG
;
A
#
# COMPACT_ATOMS: atom_id res chain seq x y z
N MET A 1 8.81 9.50 26.10
CA MET A 1 9.03 9.18 24.67
C MET A 1 8.01 9.95 23.84
N ARG A 2 8.42 10.78 22.87
CA ARG A 2 7.52 11.47 21.94
C ARG A 2 7.65 10.79 20.58
N PHE A 3 6.66 9.99 20.22
CA PHE A 3 6.57 9.43 18.87
C PHE A 3 5.98 10.51 17.97
N ARG A 4 6.73 10.93 16.96
CA ARG A 4 6.19 11.79 15.91
C ARG A 4 5.42 10.87 14.97
N VAL A 5 4.12 10.76 15.20
CA VAL A 5 3.22 10.07 14.28
C VAL A 5 2.96 11.05 13.14
N GLU A 6 3.46 10.74 11.94
CA GLU A 6 3.06 11.50 10.76
C GLU A 6 1.60 11.13 10.43
N PRO A 7 0.71 12.12 10.25
CA PRO A 7 -0.63 11.87 9.73
C PRO A 7 -0.55 11.15 8.38
N LEU A 8 -1.40 10.14 8.18
CA LEU A 8 -1.47 9.41 6.91
C LEU A 8 -2.13 10.25 5.81
N ASP A 9 -3.07 11.11 6.21
CA ASP A 9 -3.67 12.13 5.35
C ASP A 9 -2.80 13.37 5.29
N VAL A 10 -2.32 13.70 4.10
CA VAL A 10 -1.36 14.77 3.89
C VAL A 10 -1.83 15.76 2.83
N PRO A 11 -1.38 17.03 2.89
CA PRO A 11 -1.75 18.03 1.89
C PRO A 11 -1.18 17.68 0.50
N PRO A 12 -1.73 18.29 -0.57
CA PRO A 12 -1.33 18.01 -1.96
C PRO A 12 0.18 18.15 -2.23
N SER A 13 0.87 19.08 -1.55
CA SER A 13 2.31 19.30 -1.70
C SER A 13 3.15 18.10 -1.23
N VAL A 14 2.73 17.43 -0.15
CA VAL A 14 3.41 16.23 0.37
C VAL A 14 3.11 15.04 -0.53
N ALA A 15 1.86 14.90 -1.00
CA ALA A 15 1.48 13.88 -1.98
C ALA A 15 2.28 14.03 -3.29
N ALA A 16 2.44 15.27 -3.80
CA ALA A 16 3.27 15.58 -4.97
C ALA A 16 4.72 15.14 -4.75
N ARG A 17 5.30 15.48 -3.59
CA ARG A 17 6.67 15.06 -3.23
C ARG A 17 6.81 13.55 -3.15
N ARG A 18 5.80 12.82 -2.66
CA ARG A 18 5.78 11.34 -2.64
C ARG A 18 5.86 10.74 -4.05
N LEU A 19 5.34 11.44 -5.05
CA LEU A 19 5.41 11.08 -6.46
C LEU A 19 6.64 11.63 -7.18
N GLY A 20 7.51 12.38 -6.49
CA GLY A 20 8.67 13.04 -7.09
C GLY A 20 8.31 14.22 -8.01
N LEU A 21 7.15 14.85 -7.78
CA LEU A 21 6.64 15.97 -8.58
C LEU A 21 6.70 17.27 -7.78
N THR A 22 6.79 18.39 -8.49
CA THR A 22 6.44 19.70 -7.91
C THR A 22 4.92 19.82 -7.72
N PRO A 23 4.41 20.69 -6.83
CA PRO A 23 2.97 20.88 -6.64
C PRO A 23 2.24 21.25 -7.95
N ALA A 24 2.80 22.16 -8.74
CA ALA A 24 2.22 22.58 -10.01
C ALA A 24 2.14 21.44 -11.04
N GLU A 25 3.18 20.60 -11.12
CA GLU A 25 3.16 19.41 -11.98
C GLU A 25 2.15 18.37 -11.52
N PHE A 26 1.97 18.22 -10.21
CA PHE A 26 0.99 17.32 -9.65
C PHE A 26 -0.42 17.76 -10.03
N GLU A 27 -0.77 19.03 -9.84
CA GLU A 27 -2.06 19.60 -10.25
C GLU A 27 -2.30 19.45 -11.76
N TYR A 28 -1.30 19.77 -12.58
CA TYR A 28 -1.40 19.64 -14.04
C TYR A 28 -1.64 18.18 -14.48
N ARG A 29 -1.03 17.20 -13.80
CA ARG A 29 -1.16 15.78 -14.12
C ARG A 29 -2.34 15.11 -13.41
N LEU A 30 -2.95 15.75 -12.41
CA LEU A 30 -3.97 15.17 -11.54
C LEU A 30 -5.16 14.60 -12.32
N PRO A 31 -5.76 15.29 -13.32
CA PRO A 31 -6.88 14.71 -14.08
C PRO A 31 -6.53 13.38 -14.76
N ARG A 32 -5.31 13.28 -15.31
CA ARG A 32 -4.80 12.06 -15.96
C ARG A 32 -4.41 10.99 -14.94
N LEU A 33 -3.97 11.37 -13.74
CA LEU A 33 -3.72 10.43 -12.66
C LEU A 33 -5.05 9.81 -12.19
N LEU A 34 -6.07 10.63 -11.95
CA LEU A 34 -7.41 10.19 -11.56
C LEU A 34 -8.04 9.27 -12.62
N SER A 35 -7.88 9.57 -13.92
CA SER A 35 -8.37 8.70 -15.00
C SER A 35 -7.68 7.32 -15.04
N ARG A 36 -6.52 7.18 -14.37
CA ARG A 36 -5.78 5.91 -14.21
C ARG A 36 -6.05 5.24 -12.86
N GLY A 37 -7.07 5.70 -12.13
CA GLY A 37 -7.45 5.18 -10.82
C GLY A 37 -6.56 5.63 -9.67
N PHE A 38 -5.85 6.76 -9.81
CA PHE A 38 -5.18 7.39 -8.67
C PHE A 38 -6.22 7.79 -7.60
N PRO A 39 -5.92 7.60 -6.30
CA PRO A 39 -6.88 7.94 -5.24
C PRO A 39 -7.19 9.45 -5.22
N PRO A 40 -8.47 9.84 -5.18
CA PRO A 40 -8.86 11.25 -5.04
C PRO A 40 -8.50 11.76 -3.65
N ALA A 41 -8.43 13.09 -3.52
CA ALA A 41 -8.33 13.73 -2.22
C ALA A 41 -9.63 13.51 -1.43
N ASP A 42 -9.51 13.54 -0.11
CA ASP A 42 -10.66 13.58 0.80
C ASP A 42 -11.51 14.83 0.49
N PRO A 43 -12.84 14.70 0.34
CA PRO A 43 -13.70 15.79 -0.11
C PRO A 43 -13.84 16.91 0.92
N ASP A 44 -13.68 16.62 2.21
CA ASP A 44 -13.87 17.58 3.29
C ASP A 44 -12.57 18.33 3.61
N THR A 45 -11.43 17.65 3.55
CA THR A 45 -10.12 18.19 3.94
C THR A 45 -9.21 18.55 2.77
N GLY A 46 -9.45 17.97 1.58
CA GLY A 46 -8.57 18.09 0.41
C GLY A 46 -7.22 17.39 0.58
N ASN A 47 -7.05 16.57 1.62
CA ASN A 47 -5.84 15.80 1.87
C ASN A 47 -5.86 14.47 1.11
N TYR A 48 -4.68 13.89 0.94
CA TYR A 48 -4.48 12.60 0.28
C TYR A 48 -3.96 11.58 1.27
N ASP A 49 -4.51 10.37 1.21
CA ASP A 49 -4.00 9.23 1.94
C ASP A 49 -2.73 8.69 1.26
N LEU A 50 -1.60 8.79 1.98
CA LEU A 50 -0.30 8.28 1.52
C LEU A 50 -0.29 6.76 1.29
N GLU A 51 -1.01 6.00 2.11
CA GLU A 51 -1.10 4.55 1.96
C GLU A 51 -1.88 4.21 0.68
N ALA A 52 -2.97 4.92 0.40
CA ALA A 52 -3.72 4.74 -0.83
C ALA A 52 -2.85 5.03 -2.07
N ILE A 53 -2.03 6.08 -2.02
CA ILE A 53 -1.07 6.41 -3.08
C ILE A 53 -0.07 5.28 -3.29
N ASP A 54 0.53 4.77 -2.22
CA ASP A 54 1.53 3.69 -2.32
C ASP A 54 0.91 2.38 -2.82
N ARG A 55 -0.30 2.02 -2.36
CA ARG A 55 -1.06 0.88 -2.88
C ARG A 55 -1.34 1.03 -4.37
N TRP A 56 -1.74 2.22 -4.83
CA TRP A 56 -1.92 2.49 -6.26
C TRP A 56 -0.60 2.31 -7.04
N ARG A 57 0.53 2.76 -6.50
CA ARG A 57 1.85 2.55 -7.13
C ARG A 57 2.19 1.07 -7.24
N HIS A 58 1.94 0.27 -6.21
CA HIS A 58 2.21 -1.17 -6.23
C HIS A 58 1.30 -1.91 -7.22
N ARG A 59 0.01 -1.55 -7.31
CA ARG A 59 -0.92 -2.11 -8.31
C ARG A 59 -0.48 -1.87 -9.75
N ARG A 60 0.28 -0.80 -10.03
CA ARG A 60 0.87 -0.57 -11.38
C ARG A 60 2.00 -1.55 -11.72
N HIS A 61 2.58 -2.20 -10.72
CA HIS A 61 3.70 -3.15 -10.87
C HIS A 61 3.36 -4.48 -10.19
N PRO A 62 2.29 -5.18 -10.65
CA PRO A 62 1.80 -6.38 -9.96
C PRO A 62 2.83 -7.52 -9.92
N HIS A 63 3.76 -7.55 -10.87
CA HIS A 63 4.88 -8.50 -10.90
C HIS A 63 5.91 -8.29 -9.77
N LEU A 64 6.02 -7.06 -9.24
CA LEU A 64 6.91 -6.76 -8.11
C LEU A 64 6.20 -6.90 -6.75
N PHE A 65 4.87 -6.79 -6.75
CA PHE A 65 4.04 -6.81 -5.53
C PHE A 65 2.86 -7.78 -5.67
N PRO A 66 3.11 -9.08 -5.89
CA PRO A 66 2.05 -10.06 -6.14
C PRO A 66 1.08 -10.18 -4.96
N ASP A 67 1.60 -10.16 -3.72
CA ASP A 67 0.79 -10.28 -2.50
C ASP A 67 -0.14 -9.07 -2.26
N GLN A 68 0.18 -7.91 -2.83
CA GLN A 68 -0.64 -6.68 -2.68
C GLN A 68 -1.62 -6.47 -3.84
N ALA A 69 -1.38 -7.12 -4.98
CA ALA A 69 -2.30 -7.13 -6.11
C ALA A 69 -3.47 -8.11 -5.92
N ALA A 70 -3.31 -9.15 -5.09
CA ALA A 70 -4.31 -10.20 -4.87
C ALA A 70 -5.46 -9.82 -3.91
N THR A 71 -5.39 -8.66 -3.25
CA THR A 71 -6.37 -8.28 -2.22
C THR A 71 -7.60 -7.63 -2.85
N LEU A 72 -8.52 -8.47 -3.36
CA LEU A 72 -9.97 -8.26 -3.33
C LEU A 72 -10.80 -9.51 -3.75
N THR A 73 -10.17 -10.64 -4.10
CA THR A 73 -10.93 -11.87 -4.48
C THR A 73 -10.38 -13.17 -3.92
N ALA A 74 -9.66 -13.14 -2.80
CA ALA A 74 -9.34 -14.35 -2.06
C ALA A 74 -10.08 -14.32 -0.71
N PRO A 75 -10.97 -15.27 -0.40
CA PRO A 75 -11.42 -15.42 0.99
C PRO A 75 -10.18 -15.62 1.87
N PRO A 76 -10.15 -15.08 3.09
CA PRO A 76 -9.02 -15.24 3.98
C PRO A 76 -8.86 -16.73 4.27
N VAL A 77 -7.91 -17.38 3.59
CA VAL A 77 -7.47 -18.71 3.99
C VAL A 77 -6.65 -18.47 5.25
N ALA A 78 -7.31 -18.55 6.41
CA ALA A 78 -6.65 -18.73 7.67
C ALA A 78 -5.66 -19.89 7.48
N ARG A 79 -4.36 -19.58 7.50
CA ARG A 79 -3.33 -20.62 7.56
C ARG A 79 -3.51 -21.31 8.90
N ASP A 80 -4.15 -22.47 8.87
CA ASP A 80 -4.42 -23.31 10.04
C ASP A 80 -3.12 -23.48 10.84
N ALA A 81 -3.13 -23.01 12.09
CA ALA A 81 -1.95 -23.02 12.95
C ALA A 81 -1.35 -24.43 13.12
N SER A 82 -2.16 -25.48 12.94
CA SER A 82 -1.70 -26.87 13.01
C SER A 82 -0.74 -27.25 11.86
N GLN A 83 -0.86 -26.61 10.69
CA GLN A 83 0.05 -26.84 9.55
C GLN A 83 1.46 -26.30 9.84
N VAL A 84 1.56 -25.11 10.43
CA VAL A 84 2.85 -24.47 10.77
C VAL A 84 3.58 -25.26 11.86
N VAL A 85 2.84 -25.78 12.85
CA VAL A 85 3.42 -26.59 13.94
C VAL A 85 3.92 -27.93 13.42
N ARG A 86 3.18 -28.61 12.51
CA ARG A 86 3.64 -29.86 11.88
C ARG A 86 4.92 -29.67 11.08
N GLN A 87 5.05 -28.54 10.37
CA GLN A 87 6.24 -28.24 9.57
C GLN A 87 7.49 -27.99 10.43
N ARG A 88 7.33 -27.38 11.63
CA ARG A 88 8.44 -27.22 12.60
C ARG A 88 8.87 -28.55 13.23
N ILE A 89 7.93 -29.43 13.55
CA ILE A 89 8.26 -30.73 14.16
C ILE A 89 8.95 -31.67 13.15
N ALA A 90 8.60 -31.60 11.88
CA ALA A 90 9.26 -32.38 10.83
C ALA A 90 10.72 -31.96 10.61
N GLY A 91 11.04 -30.67 10.69
CA GLY A 91 12.41 -30.16 10.54
C GLY A 91 13.36 -30.56 11.67
N LEU A 92 12.83 -30.75 12.89
CA LEU A 92 13.63 -31.15 14.07
C LEU A 92 14.02 -32.64 14.08
N ARG A 93 13.41 -33.48 13.22
CA ARG A 93 13.69 -34.92 13.16
C ARG A 93 14.79 -35.34 12.18
N ASN A 94 15.22 -34.44 11.27
CA ASN A 94 16.22 -34.73 10.24
C ASN A 94 17.62 -34.17 10.55
N GLY A 95 17.90 -33.81 11.81
CA GLY A 95 19.18 -33.23 12.23
C GLY A 95 19.83 -33.99 13.39
N GLY A 96 19.96 -35.31 13.27
CA GLY A 96 20.70 -36.19 14.18
C GLY A 96 21.64 -37.10 13.43
#